data_AF-A0A258IN82-F1
#
_entry.id   AF-A0A258IN82-F1
#
_cell.length_a   1.000
_cell.length_b   1.000
_cell.length_c   1.000
_cell.angle_alpha   90.00
_cell.angle_beta   90.00
_cell.angle_gamma   90.00
#
_symmetry.space_group_name_H-M   'P 1'
#
loop_
_entity.id
_entity.type
_entity.pdbx_description
1 polymer ?
#
loop_
_entity_poly.entity_id
_entity_poly.type
_entity_poly.pdbx_seq_one_letter_code
_entity_poly.pdbx_strand_id
1 'polypeptide(L)'
;MDEDKKPRIDRRSLLLGAGLGVVGAGAVVAGGAAIKDAASGIVTPKAVGKGKAAKIGLSFKDSRPAHAEEPKAPAGAPNVVVIILDDVGFADLGCYGGELQTPAMDALAGKGLRYTNFRTTAMCSCTRAALLTGLNHHSAGMGWLADIDSGYPGYRGDLTRQNATLAEVLVEAGWSTFLLGKWHVNNADHGGPTGPFHNWPTSRGFERAYWYQGHSSDHFHPGALYEGTAPVEAGGEGYYLSDDLAQRAVTYLRTQQMMAPDKPFFMQLAFGAAHSPLQAKAADRDLYKGKFEAGWDEIRKQRLERQKALGLMPANTQLPPLSPGAKPWAELTADQKRLYARYMEVYGGMVTGVDRAIGTVMAELEVMGVRDNTLVVVFSDNGASAEGTEAGTPNVFGPAFGRPASEAEALALYDTMGEDGTFPPRRGACGSSSCTWSISIRPCWTPAGSSSPSSIAARRKSRWKARASPRPSPRPRPRRGPINTTSWAAIGPSRKATGGWWLSTSAASRSKTTTGASMIPPRIPTSCEMSRPIMPTS
;
A
#
# COMPACT_ATOMS: atom_id res chain seq x y z
N MET A 1 -47.86 -8.00 -55.88
CA MET A 1 -47.12 -8.51 -54.71
C MET A 1 -45.68 -8.66 -55.14
N ASP A 2 -44.75 -7.95 -54.51
CA ASP A 2 -43.68 -8.60 -53.72
C ASP A 2 -43.00 -7.57 -52.82
N GLU A 3 -42.32 -8.01 -51.77
CA GLU A 3 -41.74 -7.16 -50.73
C GLU A 3 -40.20 -7.04 -50.76
N ASP A 4 -39.74 -6.03 -50.03
CA ASP A 4 -38.46 -5.84 -49.32
C ASP A 4 -37.15 -6.47 -49.85
N LYS A 5 -36.14 -5.60 -50.02
CA LYS A 5 -34.71 -5.99 -50.06
C LYS A 5 -33.79 -4.83 -49.67
N LYS A 6 -33.76 -4.51 -48.38
CA LYS A 6 -32.68 -3.69 -47.79
C LYS A 6 -31.32 -4.37 -47.99
N PRO A 7 -30.24 -3.63 -48.34
CA PRO A 7 -28.92 -4.22 -48.50
C PRO A 7 -28.35 -4.65 -47.13
N ARG A 8 -28.10 -5.96 -46.97
CA ARG A 8 -27.35 -6.51 -45.83
C ARG A 8 -25.86 -6.43 -46.16
N ILE A 9 -25.06 -5.90 -45.24
CA ILE A 9 -23.59 -5.92 -45.34
C ILE A 9 -23.11 -7.38 -45.16
N ASP A 10 -22.41 -7.91 -46.15
CA ASP A 10 -21.78 -9.24 -46.06
C ASP A 10 -20.57 -9.20 -45.11
N ARG A 11 -20.47 -10.20 -44.22
CA ARG A 11 -19.31 -10.37 -43.33
C ARG A 11 -18.02 -10.70 -44.09
N ARG A 12 -18.09 -11.16 -45.35
CA ARG A 12 -16.90 -11.35 -46.21
C ARG A 12 -16.19 -10.04 -46.57
N SER A 13 -16.89 -8.90 -46.58
CA SER A 13 -16.30 -7.59 -46.89
C SER A 13 -15.26 -7.10 -45.87
N LEU A 14 -15.20 -7.72 -44.68
CA LEU A 14 -14.33 -7.33 -43.57
C LEU A 14 -12.97 -8.06 -43.54
N LEU A 15 -12.71 -8.98 -44.48
CA LEU A 15 -11.51 -9.84 -44.49
C LEU A 15 -10.53 -9.59 -45.65
N LEU A 16 -10.66 -8.47 -46.37
CA LEU A 16 -9.70 -8.05 -47.40
C LEU A 16 -8.55 -7.17 -46.88
N GLY A 17 -8.46 -6.94 -45.57
CA GLY A 17 -7.39 -6.15 -44.93
C GLY A 17 -6.09 -6.91 -44.64
N ALA A 18 -6.07 -8.25 -44.81
CA ALA A 18 -4.94 -9.10 -44.44
C ALA A 18 -4.70 -10.19 -45.49
N GLY A 19 -3.91 -9.89 -46.52
CA GLY A 19 -3.70 -10.85 -47.63
C GLY A 19 -2.90 -10.35 -48.83
N LEU A 20 -1.78 -9.64 -48.62
CA LEU A 20 -0.85 -9.24 -49.69
C LEU A 20 0.59 -9.69 -49.42
N GLY A 21 0.76 -11.00 -49.25
CA GLY A 21 2.06 -11.68 -49.21
C GLY A 21 2.24 -12.61 -50.42
N VAL A 22 3.12 -12.20 -51.34
CA VAL A 22 3.85 -13.04 -52.33
C VAL A 22 3.02 -14.05 -53.16
N VAL A 23 2.57 -13.64 -54.37
CA VAL A 23 2.47 -14.54 -55.55
C VAL A 23 2.77 -13.76 -56.84
N GLY A 24 3.60 -14.35 -57.71
CA GLY A 24 3.53 -14.29 -59.19
C GLY A 24 3.47 -12.93 -59.92
N ALA A 25 4.52 -12.61 -60.67
CA ALA A 25 4.49 -11.50 -61.64
C ALA A 25 3.71 -11.89 -62.91
N GLY A 26 2.53 -11.28 -63.12
CA GLY A 26 1.76 -11.40 -64.36
C GLY A 26 0.41 -10.67 -64.28
N ALA A 27 0.07 -9.91 -65.32
CA ALA A 27 -1.26 -9.31 -65.53
C ALA A 27 -1.83 -8.35 -64.44
N VAL A 28 -1.01 -7.43 -63.89
CA VAL A 28 -1.52 -6.31 -63.05
C VAL A 28 -1.09 -4.95 -63.61
N VAL A 29 -1.67 -4.55 -64.75
CA VAL A 29 -1.48 -3.20 -65.33
C VAL A 29 -2.75 -2.34 -65.22
N ALA A 30 -3.93 -2.90 -65.55
CA ALA A 30 -5.19 -2.15 -65.48
C ALA A 30 -5.65 -1.83 -64.04
N GLY A 31 -5.49 -2.76 -63.10
CA GLY A 31 -5.89 -2.55 -61.70
C GLY A 31 -5.01 -1.57 -60.93
N GLY A 32 -3.75 -1.41 -61.34
CA GLY A 32 -2.77 -0.58 -60.63
C GLY A 32 -3.13 0.91 -60.62
N ALA A 33 -3.71 1.44 -61.70
CA ALA A 33 -4.12 2.84 -61.77
C ALA A 33 -5.29 3.16 -60.82
N ALA A 34 -6.35 2.34 -60.85
CA ALA A 34 -7.53 2.55 -60.02
C ALA A 34 -7.22 2.45 -58.50
N ILE A 35 -6.35 1.51 -58.12
CA ILE A 35 -5.87 1.39 -56.73
C ILE A 35 -5.00 2.58 -56.33
N LYS A 36 -4.16 3.10 -57.25
CA LYS A 36 -3.30 4.26 -57.00
C LYS A 36 -4.10 5.56 -56.82
N ASP A 37 -5.14 5.76 -57.61
CA ASP A 37 -6.05 6.91 -57.45
C ASP A 37 -6.88 6.80 -56.16
N ALA A 38 -7.43 5.61 -55.84
CA ALA A 38 -8.14 5.39 -54.59
C ALA A 38 -7.23 5.63 -53.36
N ALA A 39 -5.98 5.14 -53.39
CA ALA A 39 -4.98 5.37 -52.36
C ALA A 39 -4.56 6.85 -52.26
N SER A 40 -4.49 7.58 -53.38
CA SER A 40 -4.21 9.03 -53.40
C SER A 40 -5.26 9.85 -52.62
N GLY A 41 -6.47 9.30 -52.46
CA GLY A 41 -7.54 9.89 -51.66
C GLY A 41 -7.25 9.93 -50.16
N ILE A 42 -6.37 9.05 -49.65
CA ILE A 42 -6.09 8.84 -48.22
C ILE A 42 -4.68 9.34 -47.84
N VAL A 43 -4.28 10.51 -48.36
CA VAL A 43 -3.14 11.24 -47.81
C VAL A 43 -3.58 11.89 -46.50
N THR A 44 -3.12 11.36 -45.37
CA THR A 44 -3.33 11.95 -44.04
C THR A 44 -2.88 13.41 -44.06
N PRO A 45 -3.75 14.39 -43.74
CA PRO A 45 -3.38 15.79 -43.77
C PRO A 45 -2.22 16.07 -42.82
N LYS A 46 -1.23 16.86 -43.27
CA LYS A 46 -0.14 17.31 -42.41
C LYS A 46 -0.70 17.94 -41.13
N ALA A 47 -0.16 17.54 -39.98
CA ALA A 47 -0.57 18.09 -38.71
C ALA A 47 -0.36 19.60 -38.62
N VAL A 48 -1.10 20.27 -37.74
CA VAL A 48 -0.72 21.61 -37.29
C VAL A 48 0.58 21.53 -36.49
N GLY A 49 1.40 22.57 -36.54
CA GLY A 49 2.65 22.62 -35.78
C GLY A 49 2.42 22.57 -34.25
N LYS A 50 3.46 22.15 -33.50
CA LYS A 50 3.45 22.00 -32.02
C LYS A 50 2.65 23.09 -31.30
N GLY A 51 1.84 22.67 -30.32
CA GLY A 51 1.07 23.56 -29.44
C GLY A 51 -0.15 24.25 -30.09
N LYS A 52 -0.50 23.93 -31.34
CA LYS A 52 -1.70 24.47 -32.00
C LYS A 52 -2.87 23.50 -31.91
N ALA A 53 -4.09 24.03 -31.74
CA ALA A 53 -5.32 23.25 -31.77
C ALA A 53 -5.57 22.66 -33.18
N ALA A 54 -6.19 21.49 -33.23
CA ALA A 54 -6.56 20.83 -34.48
C ALA A 54 -7.50 21.72 -35.32
N LYS A 55 -7.25 21.81 -36.63
CA LYS A 55 -8.20 22.46 -37.53
C LYS A 55 -9.23 21.42 -37.97
N ILE A 56 -10.49 21.60 -37.61
CA ILE A 56 -11.60 20.79 -38.15
C ILE A 56 -12.13 21.51 -39.40
N GLY A 57 -12.29 20.78 -40.50
CA GLY A 57 -12.86 21.26 -41.75
C GLY A 57 -14.08 20.43 -42.19
N LEU A 58 -14.73 20.84 -43.29
CA LEU A 58 -15.92 20.14 -43.81
C LEU A 58 -15.60 18.74 -44.36
N SER A 59 -14.36 18.47 -44.75
CA SER A 59 -13.87 17.14 -45.12
C SER A 59 -12.59 16.76 -44.36
N PHE A 60 -12.22 15.49 -44.45
CA PHE A 60 -10.91 14.99 -44.02
C PHE A 60 -9.77 15.78 -44.68
N LYS A 61 -9.88 16.13 -45.97
CA LYS A 61 -8.86 16.88 -46.74
C LYS A 61 -8.70 18.33 -46.29
N ASP A 62 -9.72 18.91 -45.64
CA ASP A 62 -9.70 20.29 -45.10
C ASP A 62 -9.23 20.36 -43.65
N SER A 63 -9.37 19.24 -42.93
CA SER A 63 -8.97 19.09 -41.54
C SER A 63 -7.45 18.95 -41.39
N ARG A 64 -6.87 19.40 -40.29
CA ARG A 64 -5.44 19.26 -39.96
C ARG A 64 -5.34 18.78 -38.51
N PRO A 65 -4.88 17.55 -38.25
CA PRO A 65 -4.83 17.03 -36.89
C PRO A 65 -3.85 17.84 -36.05
N ALA A 66 -4.13 17.95 -34.75
CA ALA A 66 -3.10 18.21 -33.75
C ALA A 66 -2.77 16.88 -33.11
N HIS A 67 -1.49 16.50 -33.12
CA HIS A 67 -1.04 15.43 -32.23
C HIS A 67 -0.83 16.05 -30.84
N ALA A 68 -1.37 15.41 -29.82
CA ALA A 68 -0.96 15.72 -28.45
C ALA A 68 0.52 15.39 -28.31
N GLU A 69 1.28 16.25 -27.63
CA GLU A 69 2.64 15.90 -27.24
C GLU A 69 2.54 15.12 -25.93
N GLU A 70 2.93 13.85 -25.94
CA GLU A 70 3.04 13.08 -24.70
C GLU A 70 4.14 13.68 -23.80
N PRO A 71 3.94 13.73 -22.47
CA PRO A 71 5.00 14.15 -21.55
C PRO A 71 6.27 13.32 -21.75
N LYS A 72 7.40 13.98 -21.95
CA LYS A 72 8.71 13.33 -22.12
C LYS A 72 9.69 13.80 -21.05
N ALA A 73 10.25 12.83 -20.35
CA ALA A 73 11.28 13.06 -19.35
C ALA A 73 12.54 13.71 -19.97
N PRO A 74 13.32 14.48 -19.18
CA PRO A 74 14.62 15.01 -19.62
C PRO A 74 15.55 13.91 -20.14
N ALA A 75 16.40 14.23 -21.12
CA ALA A 75 17.41 13.29 -21.60
C ALA A 75 18.38 12.92 -20.47
N GLY A 76 18.63 11.62 -20.27
CA GLY A 76 19.42 11.12 -19.15
C GLY A 76 18.69 11.14 -17.79
N ALA A 77 17.36 11.25 -17.79
CA ALA A 77 16.56 11.05 -16.59
C ALA A 77 16.80 9.66 -15.97
N PRO A 78 16.97 9.55 -14.64
CA PRO A 78 17.15 8.27 -13.98
C PRO A 78 15.82 7.55 -13.78
N ASN A 79 15.89 6.23 -13.77
CA ASN A 79 14.88 5.37 -13.16
C ASN A 79 14.91 5.54 -11.64
N VAL A 80 13.79 5.33 -10.97
CA VAL A 80 13.67 5.48 -9.52
C VAL A 80 12.95 4.28 -8.93
N VAL A 81 13.57 3.60 -7.97
CA VAL A 81 12.97 2.52 -7.20
C VAL A 81 12.96 2.91 -5.72
N VAL A 82 11.77 3.01 -5.14
CA VAL A 82 11.57 3.28 -3.71
C VAL A 82 11.04 2.01 -3.07
N ILE A 83 11.86 1.41 -2.22
CA ILE A 83 11.54 0.20 -1.46
C ILE A 83 11.14 0.61 -0.04
N ILE A 84 9.94 0.23 0.35
CA ILE A 84 9.38 0.48 1.69
C ILE A 84 9.32 -0.86 2.43
N LEU A 85 9.96 -0.91 3.58
CA LEU A 85 9.83 -2.00 4.56
C LEU A 85 8.76 -1.63 5.58
N ASP A 86 7.99 -2.62 6.05
CA ASP A 86 6.93 -2.46 7.04
C ASP A 86 7.45 -2.92 8.41
N ASP A 87 7.41 -2.07 9.43
CA ASP A 87 7.82 -2.38 10.82
C ASP A 87 9.27 -2.95 10.99
N VAL A 88 10.20 -2.69 10.05
CA VAL A 88 11.60 -3.16 10.16
C VAL A 88 12.44 -2.21 11.03
N GLY A 89 13.11 -2.75 12.05
CA GLY A 89 13.90 -1.96 12.98
C GLY A 89 15.27 -1.56 12.43
N PHE A 90 15.72 -0.39 12.89
CA PHE A 90 17.01 0.21 12.51
C PHE A 90 18.23 -0.69 12.72
N ALA A 91 18.16 -1.64 13.66
CA ALA A 91 19.28 -2.52 14.03
C ALA A 91 19.10 -3.97 13.56
N ASP A 92 18.15 -4.24 12.66
CA ASP A 92 17.85 -5.59 12.17
C ASP A 92 18.65 -5.96 10.90
N LEU A 93 18.99 -4.97 10.06
CA LEU A 93 19.77 -5.17 8.82
C LEU A 93 21.27 -5.29 9.13
N GLY A 94 21.99 -6.21 8.46
CA GLY A 94 23.43 -6.44 8.65
C GLY A 94 24.29 -5.19 8.43
N CYS A 95 24.01 -4.43 7.38
CA CYS A 95 24.64 -3.14 7.08
C CYS A 95 24.36 -2.02 8.10
N TYR A 96 23.41 -2.24 9.02
CA TYR A 96 23.15 -1.40 10.20
C TYR A 96 23.48 -2.12 11.53
N GLY A 97 24.24 -3.21 11.50
CA GLY A 97 24.72 -3.94 12.68
C GLY A 97 23.80 -5.04 13.21
N GLY A 98 22.79 -5.46 12.44
CA GLY A 98 21.95 -6.62 12.75
C GLY A 98 22.68 -7.97 12.62
N GLU A 99 21.98 -9.04 13.01
CA GLU A 99 22.43 -10.44 12.84
C GLU A 99 21.51 -11.25 11.91
N LEU A 100 20.57 -10.57 11.25
CA LEU A 100 19.73 -11.15 10.21
C LEU A 100 20.49 -11.22 8.88
N GLN A 101 20.16 -12.20 8.06
CA GLN A 101 20.75 -12.41 6.74
C GLN A 101 20.10 -11.47 5.74
N THR A 102 20.73 -10.31 5.51
CA THR A 102 20.25 -9.29 4.57
C THR A 102 21.25 -8.98 3.43
N PRO A 103 21.78 -9.99 2.70
CA PRO A 103 22.84 -9.79 1.72
C PRO A 103 22.49 -8.83 0.57
N ALA A 104 21.22 -8.73 0.13
CA ALA A 104 20.82 -7.82 -0.93
C ALA A 104 20.82 -6.36 -0.47
N MET A 105 20.22 -6.08 0.69
CA MET A 105 20.25 -4.76 1.31
C MET A 105 21.68 -4.36 1.71
N ASP A 106 22.50 -5.31 2.16
CA ASP A 106 23.90 -5.07 2.51
C ASP A 106 24.76 -4.77 1.27
N ALA A 107 24.53 -5.45 0.14
CA ALA A 107 25.17 -5.14 -1.14
C ALA A 107 24.74 -3.76 -1.69
N LEU A 108 23.46 -3.39 -1.54
CA LEU A 108 22.98 -2.05 -1.88
C LEU A 108 23.64 -0.97 -1.01
N ALA A 109 23.73 -1.20 0.30
CA ALA A 109 24.38 -0.28 1.24
C ALA A 109 25.90 -0.18 1.01
N GLY A 110 26.55 -1.27 0.59
CA GLY A 110 27.97 -1.30 0.22
C GLY A 110 28.30 -0.55 -1.07
N LYS A 111 27.36 -0.47 -2.02
CA LYS A 111 27.44 0.38 -3.23
C LYS A 111 26.84 1.78 -3.03
N GLY A 112 26.41 2.18 -1.82
CA GLY A 112 25.51 3.32 -1.61
C GLY A 112 25.77 4.18 -0.36
N LEU A 113 24.74 4.93 0.05
CA LEU A 113 24.78 5.80 1.24
C LEU A 113 23.85 5.26 2.33
N ARG A 114 24.35 5.19 3.57
CA ARG A 114 23.58 4.84 4.78
C ARG A 114 23.25 6.10 5.59
N TYR A 115 22.04 6.17 6.15
CA TYR A 115 21.55 7.36 6.84
C TYR A 115 21.13 7.05 8.29
N THR A 116 21.98 7.36 9.25
CA THR A 116 21.75 7.09 10.69
C THR A 116 20.84 8.10 11.39
N ASN A 117 20.41 9.16 10.69
CA ASN A 117 19.46 10.16 11.19
C ASN A 117 18.40 10.54 10.13
N PHE A 118 18.04 9.61 9.24
CA PHE A 118 16.79 9.69 8.48
C PHE A 118 15.59 9.60 9.45
N ARG A 119 14.46 10.22 9.10
CA ARG A 119 13.29 10.32 9.98
C ARG A 119 12.00 10.14 9.19
N THR A 120 11.20 9.19 9.62
CA THR A 120 9.81 8.98 9.21
C THR A 120 8.85 9.47 10.30
N THR A 121 7.55 9.20 10.17
CA THR A 121 6.59 9.35 11.27
C THR A 121 6.59 8.09 12.16
N ALA A 122 5.76 8.08 13.20
CA ALA A 122 5.62 6.92 14.09
C ALA A 122 4.60 5.86 13.60
N MET A 123 3.99 6.03 12.41
CA MET A 123 2.95 5.14 11.89
C MET A 123 3.02 5.01 10.36
N CYS A 124 2.75 3.81 9.85
CA CYS A 124 2.85 3.43 8.44
C CYS A 124 2.05 4.33 7.49
N SER A 125 0.73 4.48 7.68
CA SER A 125 -0.12 5.36 6.85
C SER A 125 0.40 6.81 6.82
N CYS A 126 0.79 7.33 8.00
CA CYS A 126 1.25 8.70 8.17
C CYS A 126 2.57 8.94 7.40
N THR A 127 3.51 7.99 7.45
CA THR A 127 4.75 8.07 6.68
C THR A 127 4.51 7.94 5.18
N ARG A 128 3.65 7.01 4.76
CA ARG A 128 3.32 6.80 3.33
C ARG A 128 2.66 8.04 2.73
N ALA A 129 1.76 8.70 3.46
CA ALA A 129 1.18 9.99 3.06
C ALA A 129 2.21 11.13 2.97
N ALA A 130 3.17 11.19 3.90
CA ALA A 130 4.25 12.18 3.88
C ALA A 130 5.24 11.95 2.72
N LEU A 131 5.62 10.70 2.43
CA LEU A 131 6.43 10.31 1.27
C LEU A 131 5.75 10.76 -0.03
N LEU A 132 4.48 10.41 -0.19
CA LEU A 132 3.74 10.65 -1.43
C LEU A 132 3.53 12.13 -1.71
N THR A 133 3.42 12.99 -0.69
CA THR A 133 3.04 14.42 -0.88
C THR A 133 4.15 15.43 -0.57
N GLY A 134 5.22 15.01 0.11
CA GLY A 134 6.23 15.92 0.67
C GLY A 134 5.73 16.79 1.83
N LEU A 135 4.51 16.56 2.31
CA LEU A 135 3.88 17.33 3.39
C LEU A 135 4.07 16.68 4.77
N ASN A 136 3.81 17.45 5.83
CA ASN A 136 3.51 16.85 7.11
C ASN A 136 2.21 16.02 7.01
N HIS A 137 2.19 14.84 7.61
CA HIS A 137 1.11 13.86 7.46
C HIS A 137 -0.29 14.38 7.88
N HIS A 138 -0.39 15.25 8.90
CA HIS A 138 -1.66 15.90 9.26
C HIS A 138 -2.20 16.79 8.12
N SER A 139 -1.32 17.50 7.40
CA SER A 139 -1.68 18.28 6.20
C SER A 139 -1.91 17.40 4.97
N ALA A 140 -1.31 16.22 4.93
CA ALA A 140 -1.50 15.23 3.87
C ALA A 140 -2.84 14.47 3.94
N GLY A 141 -3.71 14.75 4.94
CA GLY A 141 -4.97 14.02 5.15
C GLY A 141 -4.89 12.87 6.17
N MET A 142 -3.69 12.58 6.67
CA MET A 142 -3.34 11.36 7.39
C MET A 142 -2.72 11.66 8.76
N GLY A 143 -3.52 12.25 9.66
CA GLY A 143 -3.14 12.56 11.04
C GLY A 143 -3.13 11.36 11.98
N TRP A 144 -3.67 10.23 11.54
CA TRP A 144 -3.66 8.91 12.20
C TRP A 144 -3.62 7.81 11.13
N LEU A 145 -3.79 6.55 11.52
CA LEU A 145 -3.94 5.40 10.60
C LEU A 145 -5.14 5.57 9.63
N ALA A 146 -5.00 5.05 8.41
CA ALA A 146 -6.02 5.12 7.36
C ALA A 146 -7.34 4.38 7.71
N ASP A 147 -7.27 3.44 8.66
CA ASP A 147 -8.37 2.60 9.13
C ASP A 147 -9.27 3.29 10.17
N ILE A 148 -8.94 4.52 10.59
CA ILE A 148 -9.66 5.28 11.63
C ILE A 148 -10.04 6.66 11.10
N ASP A 149 -11.34 6.84 10.83
CA ASP A 149 -11.95 8.13 10.53
C ASP A 149 -12.45 8.79 11.83
N SER A 150 -11.80 9.88 12.24
CA SER A 150 -12.16 10.62 13.46
C SER A 150 -13.05 11.84 13.20
N GLY A 151 -13.58 12.01 11.98
CA GLY A 151 -14.43 13.14 11.58
C GLY A 151 -13.71 14.47 11.29
N TYR A 152 -12.47 14.67 11.78
CA TYR A 152 -11.78 15.96 11.68
C TYR A 152 -11.02 16.13 10.35
N PRO A 153 -10.91 17.37 9.82
CA PRO A 153 -10.05 17.67 8.68
C PRO A 153 -8.60 17.23 8.95
N GLY A 154 -8.01 16.45 8.02
CA GLY A 154 -6.69 15.85 8.21
C GLY A 154 -6.69 14.50 8.97
N TYR A 155 -7.85 14.02 9.44
CA TYR A 155 -8.01 12.76 10.20
C TYR A 155 -9.21 11.94 9.70
N ARG A 156 -9.42 11.92 8.38
CA ARG A 156 -10.50 11.17 7.69
C ARG A 156 -10.04 9.80 7.18
N GLY A 157 -8.83 9.37 7.52
CA GLY A 157 -8.18 8.16 6.99
C GLY A 157 -7.82 8.20 5.50
N ASP A 158 -7.92 9.37 4.83
CA ASP A 158 -7.92 9.47 3.37
C ASP A 158 -6.94 10.56 2.87
N LEU A 159 -6.07 10.21 1.92
CA LEU A 159 -5.03 11.11 1.39
C LEU A 159 -5.62 12.39 0.79
N THR A 160 -5.01 13.54 1.05
CA THR A 160 -5.46 14.83 0.50
C THR A 160 -5.44 14.83 -1.03
N ARG A 161 -6.47 15.42 -1.62
CA ARG A 161 -6.59 15.70 -3.07
C ARG A 161 -6.37 17.18 -3.40
N GLN A 162 -5.89 17.96 -2.43
CA GLN A 162 -5.50 19.38 -2.62
C GLN A 162 -4.05 19.53 -3.14
N ASN A 163 -3.28 18.44 -3.09
CA ASN A 163 -1.88 18.38 -3.51
C ASN A 163 -1.67 17.12 -4.35
N ALA A 164 -0.84 17.25 -5.39
CA ALA A 164 -0.41 16.12 -6.21
C ALA A 164 0.51 15.18 -5.41
N THR A 165 0.46 13.88 -5.71
CA THR A 165 1.46 12.92 -5.27
C THR A 165 2.73 13.01 -6.12
N LEU A 166 3.83 12.46 -5.61
CA LEU A 166 5.06 12.21 -6.35
C LEU A 166 4.78 11.45 -7.67
N ALA A 167 3.86 10.47 -7.65
CA ALA A 167 3.49 9.71 -8.83
C ALA A 167 2.69 10.56 -9.84
N GLU A 168 1.74 11.38 -9.39
CA GLU A 168 0.98 12.32 -10.23
C GLU A 168 1.93 13.31 -10.95
N VAL A 169 2.91 13.86 -10.22
CA VAL A 169 3.94 14.76 -10.78
C VAL A 169 4.88 14.03 -11.75
N LEU A 170 5.25 12.77 -11.48
CA LEU A 170 6.16 12.01 -12.35
C LEU A 170 5.49 11.56 -13.66
N VAL A 171 4.18 11.28 -13.67
CA VAL A 171 3.42 11.05 -14.91
C VAL A 171 3.38 12.32 -15.76
N GLU A 172 3.07 13.49 -15.17
CA GLU A 172 3.13 14.78 -15.88
C GLU A 172 4.55 15.14 -16.37
N ALA A 173 5.59 14.55 -15.78
CA ALA A 173 6.98 14.69 -16.20
C ALA A 173 7.45 13.62 -17.22
N GLY A 174 6.63 12.62 -17.56
CA GLY A 174 6.91 11.62 -18.59
C GLY A 174 7.59 10.33 -18.11
N TRP A 175 7.61 10.04 -16.80
CA TRP A 175 7.95 8.71 -16.29
C TRP A 175 6.76 7.75 -16.49
N SER A 176 7.00 6.44 -16.44
CA SER A 176 5.96 5.44 -16.17
C SER A 176 5.97 5.03 -14.70
N THR A 177 4.79 4.86 -14.09
CA THR A 177 4.66 4.81 -12.61
C THR A 177 3.99 3.53 -12.09
N PHE A 178 4.65 2.86 -11.16
CA PHE A 178 4.26 1.54 -10.65
C PHE A 178 4.18 1.50 -9.13
N LEU A 179 3.09 0.95 -8.58
CA LEU A 179 2.99 0.56 -7.16
C LEU A 179 2.91 -0.95 -7.05
N LEU A 180 3.69 -1.55 -6.13
CA LEU A 180 3.52 -2.93 -5.73
C LEU A 180 3.44 -3.04 -4.20
N GLY A 181 2.43 -3.76 -3.69
CA GLY A 181 2.25 -4.05 -2.27
C GLY A 181 1.34 -3.08 -1.49
N LYS A 182 1.72 -2.73 -0.26
CA LYS A 182 0.86 -2.03 0.73
C LYS A 182 0.69 -0.54 0.39
N TRP A 183 -0.55 -0.12 0.13
CA TRP A 183 -0.89 1.29 -0.13
C TRP A 183 -1.14 2.08 1.17
N HIS A 184 -2.17 1.69 1.92
CA HIS A 184 -2.49 2.16 3.27
C HIS A 184 -2.60 3.68 3.46
N VAL A 185 -3.10 4.41 2.44
CA VAL A 185 -3.39 5.86 2.51
C VAL A 185 -4.77 6.26 1.96
N ASN A 186 -5.60 5.28 1.60
CA ASN A 186 -7.01 5.46 1.25
C ASN A 186 -7.87 5.06 2.46
N ASN A 187 -9.02 5.69 2.70
CA ASN A 187 -9.88 5.30 3.83
C ASN A 187 -10.34 3.82 3.70
N ALA A 188 -10.40 3.08 4.80
CA ALA A 188 -10.76 1.65 4.80
C ALA A 188 -12.16 1.36 4.21
N ASP A 189 -13.17 2.20 4.46
CA ASP A 189 -14.52 2.07 3.87
C ASP A 189 -14.50 2.24 2.33
N HIS A 190 -13.48 2.93 1.81
CA HIS A 190 -13.25 3.11 0.37
C HIS A 190 -12.30 2.04 -0.21
N GLY A 191 -11.97 0.98 0.53
CA GLY A 191 -11.02 -0.08 0.09
C GLY A 191 -11.63 -1.22 -0.74
N GLY A 192 -12.95 -1.21 -1.00
CA GLY A 192 -13.66 -2.29 -1.69
C GLY A 192 -13.77 -2.12 -3.22
N PRO A 193 -13.90 -3.22 -4.00
CA PRO A 193 -13.96 -3.20 -5.47
C PRO A 193 -15.22 -2.53 -6.05
N THR A 194 -16.16 -2.11 -5.20
CA THR A 194 -17.31 -1.26 -5.55
C THR A 194 -16.97 0.23 -5.66
N GLY A 195 -15.77 0.62 -5.22
CA GLY A 195 -15.39 2.02 -5.06
C GLY A 195 -16.00 2.67 -3.81
N PRO A 196 -15.81 4.00 -3.64
CA PRO A 196 -15.24 4.93 -4.61
C PRO A 196 -13.71 4.79 -4.77
N PHE A 197 -13.22 4.92 -6.00
CA PHE A 197 -11.80 4.69 -6.34
C PHE A 197 -10.89 5.93 -6.21
N HIS A 198 -11.39 7.07 -5.71
CA HIS A 198 -10.74 8.39 -5.88
C HIS A 198 -9.34 8.54 -5.26
N ASN A 199 -9.01 7.70 -4.28
CA ASN A 199 -7.70 7.63 -3.64
C ASN A 199 -7.01 6.26 -3.80
N TRP A 200 -7.50 5.42 -4.72
CA TRP A 200 -6.78 4.21 -5.14
C TRP A 200 -5.51 4.61 -5.92
N PRO A 201 -4.45 3.78 -5.93
CA PRO A 201 -3.17 4.12 -6.57
C PRO A 201 -3.30 4.59 -8.02
N THR A 202 -4.18 3.93 -8.80
CA THR A 202 -4.45 4.28 -10.21
C THR A 202 -5.19 5.60 -10.40
N SER A 203 -5.87 6.11 -9.36
CA SER A 203 -6.43 7.46 -9.34
C SER A 203 -5.46 8.50 -8.78
N ARG A 204 -4.34 8.07 -8.15
CA ARG A 204 -3.33 8.91 -7.49
C ARG A 204 -1.94 8.80 -8.13
N GLY A 205 -1.91 8.62 -9.45
CA GLY A 205 -0.72 8.81 -10.28
C GLY A 205 0.10 7.55 -10.60
N PHE A 206 -0.33 6.35 -10.18
CA PHE A 206 0.33 5.09 -10.56
C PHE A 206 -0.34 4.46 -11.78
N GLU A 207 0.29 4.53 -12.97
CA GLU A 207 -0.20 3.94 -14.22
C GLU A 207 -0.51 2.44 -14.09
N ARG A 208 0.24 1.71 -13.26
CA ARG A 208 -0.10 0.34 -12.84
C ARG A 208 0.08 0.16 -11.34
N ALA A 209 -0.75 -0.71 -10.75
CA ALA A 209 -0.62 -1.10 -9.36
C ALA A 209 -0.97 -2.58 -9.15
N TYR A 210 -0.16 -3.32 -8.40
CA TYR A 210 -0.50 -4.65 -7.89
C TYR A 210 -0.38 -4.65 -6.36
N TRP A 211 -1.51 -4.51 -5.66
CA TRP A 211 -1.51 -3.85 -4.35
C TRP A 211 -2.62 -4.33 -3.42
N TYR A 212 -2.51 -3.99 -2.13
CA TYR A 212 -3.58 -4.14 -1.14
C TYR A 212 -3.66 -2.92 -0.21
N GLN A 213 -4.83 -2.70 0.39
CA GLN A 213 -5.11 -1.50 1.20
C GLN A 213 -4.77 -1.65 2.70
N GLY A 214 -5.13 -2.78 3.32
CA GLY A 214 -5.20 -2.91 4.78
C GLY A 214 -3.87 -2.67 5.51
N HIS A 215 -3.96 -2.29 6.79
CA HIS A 215 -2.80 -2.12 7.66
C HIS A 215 -1.88 -3.36 7.72
N SER A 216 -2.47 -4.56 7.60
CA SER A 216 -1.78 -5.85 7.47
C SER A 216 -2.44 -6.71 6.39
N SER A 217 -1.75 -7.75 5.94
CA SER A 217 -2.36 -8.87 5.21
C SER A 217 -1.71 -10.18 5.62
N ASP A 218 -2.40 -11.30 5.41
CA ASP A 218 -1.82 -12.64 5.46
C ASP A 218 -0.72 -12.76 4.39
N HIS A 219 0.43 -13.31 4.73
CA HIS A 219 1.57 -13.44 3.80
C HIS A 219 1.50 -14.71 2.94
N PHE A 220 0.69 -15.71 3.32
CA PHE A 220 0.44 -16.94 2.56
C PHE A 220 -0.90 -16.89 1.81
N HIS A 221 -1.95 -16.35 2.43
CA HIS A 221 -3.30 -16.21 1.81
C HIS A 221 -3.83 -14.77 1.79
N PRO A 222 -3.08 -13.79 1.24
CA PRO A 222 -3.46 -12.37 1.28
C PRO A 222 -4.86 -12.08 0.72
N GLY A 223 -5.69 -11.46 1.56
CA GLY A 223 -7.02 -10.98 1.19
C GLY A 223 -6.98 -9.60 0.54
N ALA A 224 -7.95 -9.33 -0.33
CA ALA A 224 -8.16 -8.02 -0.97
C ALA A 224 -6.91 -7.47 -1.71
N LEU A 225 -6.30 -8.32 -2.55
CA LEU A 225 -5.34 -7.93 -3.57
C LEU A 225 -6.05 -7.41 -4.82
N TYR A 226 -5.43 -6.44 -5.50
CA TYR A 226 -5.95 -5.81 -6.71
C TYR A 226 -4.86 -5.58 -7.77
N GLU A 227 -5.17 -5.84 -9.04
CA GLU A 227 -4.42 -5.34 -10.20
C GLU A 227 -5.19 -4.14 -10.77
N GLY A 228 -4.65 -2.94 -10.58
CA GLY A 228 -5.34 -1.68 -10.85
C GLY A 228 -6.58 -1.52 -9.97
N THR A 229 -7.76 -1.65 -10.58
CA THR A 229 -9.06 -1.67 -9.89
C THR A 229 -9.72 -3.06 -9.82
N ALA A 230 -9.14 -4.08 -10.46
CA ALA A 230 -9.73 -5.42 -10.52
C ALA A 230 -9.23 -6.29 -9.34
N PRO A 231 -10.12 -6.98 -8.60
CA PRO A 231 -9.69 -7.92 -7.56
C PRO A 231 -8.94 -9.11 -8.15
N VAL A 232 -7.89 -9.54 -7.45
CA VAL A 232 -7.05 -10.69 -7.80
C VAL A 232 -7.00 -11.63 -6.60
N GLU A 233 -7.05 -12.92 -6.86
CA GLU A 233 -6.88 -13.95 -5.85
C GLU A 233 -5.39 -14.30 -5.70
N ALA A 234 -4.91 -14.43 -4.46
CA ALA A 234 -3.67 -15.16 -4.20
C ALA A 234 -3.86 -16.64 -4.58
N GLY A 235 -2.81 -17.30 -5.07
CA GLY A 235 -2.94 -18.69 -5.51
C GLY A 235 -1.64 -19.35 -5.92
N GLY A 236 -1.49 -20.60 -5.51
CA GLY A 236 -0.31 -21.44 -5.73
C GLY A 236 0.06 -22.20 -4.46
N GLU A 237 0.48 -23.45 -4.59
CA GLU A 237 1.16 -24.15 -3.49
C GLU A 237 2.49 -23.44 -3.22
N GLY A 238 2.78 -23.11 -1.96
CA GLY A 238 3.96 -22.34 -1.58
C GLY A 238 3.92 -20.85 -1.96
N TYR A 239 2.73 -20.28 -2.23
CA TYR A 239 2.58 -18.82 -2.40
C TYR A 239 3.13 -18.06 -1.19
N TYR A 240 3.86 -16.97 -1.43
CA TYR A 240 4.27 -16.03 -0.40
C TYR A 240 4.29 -14.60 -0.96
N LEU A 241 3.58 -13.68 -0.31
CA LEU A 241 3.29 -12.34 -0.84
C LEU A 241 4.55 -11.57 -1.27
N SER A 242 5.61 -11.62 -0.45
CA SER A 242 6.85 -10.90 -0.78
C SER A 242 7.54 -11.43 -2.05
N ASP A 243 7.40 -12.73 -2.36
CA ASP A 243 7.96 -13.32 -3.58
C ASP A 243 7.13 -12.91 -4.82
N ASP A 244 5.78 -12.95 -4.73
CA ASP A 244 4.88 -12.51 -5.80
C ASP A 244 5.06 -11.01 -6.08
N LEU A 245 5.18 -10.15 -5.07
CA LEU A 245 5.49 -8.73 -5.26
C LEU A 245 6.79 -8.51 -6.04
N ALA A 246 7.85 -9.30 -5.78
CA ALA A 246 9.09 -9.24 -6.56
C ALA A 246 8.90 -9.75 -8.00
N GLN A 247 8.20 -10.88 -8.19
CA GLN A 247 7.96 -11.44 -9.52
C GLN A 247 7.04 -10.54 -10.39
N ARG A 248 6.09 -9.85 -9.77
CA ARG A 248 5.24 -8.82 -10.37
C ARG A 248 6.07 -7.59 -10.75
N ALA A 249 6.98 -7.14 -9.88
CA ALA A 249 7.89 -6.03 -10.17
C ALA A 249 8.78 -6.34 -11.38
N VAL A 250 9.41 -7.52 -11.41
CA VAL A 250 10.17 -8.01 -12.59
C VAL A 250 9.31 -8.01 -13.86
N THR A 251 8.06 -8.46 -13.77
CA THR A 251 7.14 -8.48 -14.91
C THR A 251 6.78 -7.07 -15.40
N TYR A 252 6.51 -6.13 -14.49
CA TYR A 252 6.22 -4.73 -14.81
C TYR A 252 7.42 -4.05 -15.45
N LEU A 253 8.60 -4.19 -14.86
CA LEU A 253 9.87 -3.64 -15.34
C LEU A 253 10.20 -4.14 -16.76
N ARG A 254 10.20 -5.45 -16.99
CA ARG A 254 10.42 -6.04 -18.33
C ARG A 254 9.40 -5.53 -19.35
N THR A 255 8.11 -5.46 -18.98
CA THR A 255 7.06 -4.95 -19.87
C THR A 255 7.34 -3.50 -20.27
N GLN A 256 7.71 -2.65 -19.31
CA GLN A 256 7.98 -1.24 -19.58
C GLN A 256 9.24 -1.05 -20.43
N GLN A 257 10.34 -1.75 -20.10
CA GLN A 257 11.59 -1.66 -20.84
C GLN A 257 11.45 -2.18 -22.29
N MET A 258 10.57 -3.17 -22.54
CA MET A 258 10.27 -3.65 -23.89
C MET A 258 9.35 -2.72 -24.69
N MET A 259 8.34 -2.11 -24.04
CA MET A 259 7.32 -1.33 -24.74
C MET A 259 7.65 0.17 -24.86
N ALA A 260 8.46 0.71 -23.95
CA ALA A 260 8.80 2.13 -23.89
C ALA A 260 10.22 2.37 -23.34
N PRO A 261 11.29 1.82 -23.96
CA PRO A 261 12.67 1.93 -23.46
C PRO A 261 13.20 3.38 -23.34
N ASP A 262 12.61 4.33 -24.06
CA ASP A 262 12.93 5.76 -24.00
C ASP A 262 12.23 6.51 -22.82
N LYS A 263 11.30 5.86 -22.11
CA LYS A 263 10.69 6.41 -20.88
C LYS A 263 11.44 5.85 -19.67
N PRO A 264 11.83 6.68 -18.68
CA PRO A 264 12.24 6.18 -17.38
C PRO A 264 11.03 5.70 -16.57
N PHE A 265 11.27 4.85 -15.56
CA PHE A 265 10.24 4.36 -14.64
C PHE A 265 10.43 4.84 -13.20
N PHE A 266 9.32 4.98 -12.48
CA PHE A 266 9.26 5.12 -11.03
C PHE A 266 8.48 3.95 -10.45
N MET A 267 9.10 3.17 -9.57
CA MET A 267 8.48 2.02 -8.92
C MET A 267 8.53 2.16 -7.39
N GLN A 268 7.37 2.21 -6.75
CA GLN A 268 7.24 2.05 -5.32
C GLN A 268 6.95 0.57 -5.01
N LEU A 269 7.92 -0.13 -4.42
CA LEU A 269 7.81 -1.51 -3.98
C LEU A 269 7.69 -1.53 -2.45
N ALA A 270 6.45 -1.59 -1.97
CA ALA A 270 6.11 -1.44 -0.57
C ALA A 270 5.69 -2.79 0.03
N PHE A 271 6.64 -3.49 0.64
CA PHE A 271 6.37 -4.77 1.29
C PHE A 271 5.39 -4.61 2.46
N GLY A 272 4.68 -5.70 2.77
CA GLY A 272 3.93 -5.86 4.02
C GLY A 272 4.70 -6.57 5.12
N ALA A 273 5.77 -7.30 4.76
CA ALA A 273 6.69 -7.86 5.73
C ALA A 273 7.69 -6.78 6.18
N ALA A 274 8.11 -6.75 7.45
CA ALA A 274 7.92 -7.76 8.50
C ALA A 274 6.81 -7.41 9.52
N HIS A 275 5.79 -6.65 9.10
CA HIS A 275 4.61 -6.34 9.93
C HIS A 275 3.80 -7.60 10.27
N SER A 276 3.08 -7.54 11.40
CA SER A 276 2.10 -8.54 11.81
C SER A 276 1.06 -8.83 10.71
N PRO A 277 0.53 -10.06 10.56
CA PRO A 277 0.89 -11.29 11.29
C PRO A 277 2.33 -11.73 11.00
N LEU A 278 3.11 -12.10 12.03
CA LEU A 278 4.43 -12.69 11.77
C LEU A 278 4.25 -14.08 11.15
N GLN A 279 4.48 -14.19 9.84
CA GLN A 279 4.38 -15.41 9.03
C GLN A 279 5.59 -15.52 8.11
N ALA A 280 6.35 -16.61 8.21
CA ALA A 280 7.57 -16.85 7.44
C ALA A 280 7.60 -18.27 6.89
N LYS A 281 8.14 -18.43 5.68
CA LYS A 281 8.46 -19.74 5.11
C LYS A 281 9.39 -20.48 6.07
N ALA A 282 9.12 -21.76 6.35
CA ALA A 282 9.88 -22.55 7.33
C ALA A 282 11.40 -22.53 7.04
N ALA A 283 11.79 -22.66 5.76
CA ALA A 283 13.18 -22.57 5.30
C ALA A 283 13.88 -21.22 5.59
N ASP A 284 13.13 -20.14 5.82
CA ASP A 284 13.66 -18.82 6.15
C ASP A 284 13.70 -18.60 7.67
N ARG A 285 12.64 -19.02 8.37
CA ARG A 285 12.54 -19.02 9.85
C ARG A 285 13.62 -19.89 10.49
N ASP A 286 13.78 -21.11 10.01
CA ASP A 286 14.59 -22.13 10.68
C ASP A 286 16.11 -21.87 10.52
N LEU A 287 16.51 -20.91 9.66
CA LEU A 287 17.85 -20.29 9.65
C LEU A 287 18.20 -19.59 10.97
N TYR A 288 17.22 -19.31 11.82
CA TYR A 288 17.37 -18.58 13.08
C TYR A 288 17.26 -19.46 14.32
N LYS A 289 17.02 -20.76 14.16
CA LYS A 289 16.77 -21.70 15.26
C LYS A 289 17.81 -21.56 16.39
N GLY A 290 17.37 -21.16 17.57
CA GLY A 290 18.21 -20.97 18.77
C GLY A 290 19.08 -19.71 18.81
N LYS A 291 19.17 -18.90 17.73
CA LYS A 291 20.01 -17.68 17.70
C LYS A 291 19.56 -16.60 18.68
N PHE A 292 18.31 -16.65 19.14
CA PHE A 292 17.71 -15.65 20.02
C PHE A 292 17.63 -16.06 21.51
N GLU A 293 18.14 -17.24 21.88
CA GLU A 293 18.14 -17.77 23.27
C GLU A 293 18.89 -16.86 24.27
N ALA A 294 19.91 -16.13 23.79
CA ALA A 294 20.67 -15.16 24.59
C ALA A 294 19.83 -13.96 25.05
N GLY A 295 18.68 -13.70 24.41
CA GLY A 295 17.72 -12.69 24.84
C GLY A 295 18.03 -11.25 24.43
N TRP A 296 17.01 -10.41 24.57
CA TRP A 296 17.05 -9.02 24.10
C TRP A 296 18.07 -8.14 24.81
N ASP A 297 18.35 -8.40 26.10
CA ASP A 297 19.33 -7.63 26.87
C ASP A 297 20.75 -7.79 26.31
N GLU A 298 21.07 -8.99 25.81
CA GLU A 298 22.40 -9.29 25.27
C GLU A 298 22.49 -8.92 23.79
N ILE A 299 21.49 -9.31 22.97
CA ILE A 299 21.49 -9.02 21.53
C ILE A 299 21.46 -7.50 21.26
N ARG A 300 20.85 -6.68 22.12
CA ARG A 300 20.96 -5.22 22.01
C ARG A 300 22.37 -4.68 22.23
N LYS A 301 23.15 -5.25 23.17
CA LYS A 301 24.56 -4.87 23.35
C LYS A 301 25.34 -5.23 22.09
N GLN A 302 25.18 -6.44 21.59
CA GLN A 302 25.88 -6.93 20.39
C GLN A 302 25.56 -6.07 19.16
N ARG A 303 24.27 -5.71 18.95
CA ARG A 303 23.84 -4.78 17.91
C ARG A 303 24.50 -3.40 18.06
N LEU A 304 24.55 -2.84 19.27
CA LEU A 304 25.20 -1.54 19.52
C LEU A 304 26.72 -1.59 19.30
N GLU A 305 27.42 -2.64 19.77
CA GLU A 305 28.86 -2.76 19.57
C GLU A 305 29.21 -2.99 18.08
N ARG A 306 28.41 -3.76 17.34
CA ARG A 306 28.52 -3.84 15.86
C ARG A 306 28.25 -2.48 15.20
N GLN A 307 27.29 -1.69 15.67
CA GLN A 307 27.04 -0.34 15.17
C GLN A 307 28.20 0.65 15.44
N LYS A 308 28.86 0.54 16.60
CA LYS A 308 30.09 1.30 16.89
C LYS A 308 31.25 0.87 15.99
N ALA A 309 31.46 -0.44 15.82
CA ALA A 309 32.50 -0.99 14.95
C ALA A 309 32.30 -0.61 13.47
N LEU A 310 31.04 -0.52 13.01
CA LEU A 310 30.68 -0.05 11.67
C LEU A 310 30.73 1.49 11.51
N GLY A 311 31.08 2.25 12.56
CA GLY A 311 31.12 3.71 12.54
C GLY A 311 29.75 4.40 12.48
N LEU A 312 28.66 3.66 12.67
CA LEU A 312 27.28 4.16 12.59
C LEU A 312 26.85 4.94 13.83
N MET A 313 27.47 4.63 14.98
CA MET A 313 27.20 5.23 16.29
C MET A 313 28.50 5.70 16.95
N PRO A 314 28.52 6.88 17.61
CA PRO A 314 29.66 7.29 18.44
C PRO A 314 30.05 6.22 19.47
N ALA A 315 31.34 6.06 19.73
CA ALA A 315 31.87 5.03 20.64
C ALA A 315 31.31 5.15 22.08
N ASN A 316 30.99 6.36 22.52
CA ASN A 316 30.37 6.65 23.83
C ASN A 316 28.83 6.51 23.85
N THR A 317 28.21 6.05 22.76
CA THR A 317 26.77 5.74 22.73
C THR A 317 26.46 4.64 23.74
N GLN A 318 25.41 4.85 24.54
CA GLN A 318 24.88 3.91 25.52
C GLN A 318 23.54 3.36 25.04
N LEU A 319 23.15 2.17 25.51
CA LEU A 319 21.81 1.67 25.26
C LEU A 319 20.76 2.53 26.01
N PRO A 320 19.58 2.79 25.40
CA PRO A 320 18.43 3.27 26.16
C PRO A 320 17.96 2.18 27.14
N PRO A 321 17.09 2.51 28.12
CA PRO A 321 16.44 1.51 28.97
C PRO A 321 15.61 0.49 28.17
N LEU A 322 15.05 -0.50 28.87
CA LEU A 322 14.03 -1.38 28.30
C LEU A 322 12.76 -0.59 27.95
N SER A 323 12.04 -1.06 26.93
CA SER A 323 10.76 -0.49 26.49
C SER A 323 9.70 -0.67 27.60
N PRO A 324 8.79 0.29 27.84
CA PRO A 324 7.79 0.16 28.92
C PRO A 324 6.97 -1.15 28.86
N GLY A 325 6.95 -1.89 29.96
CA GLY A 325 6.35 -3.23 30.07
C GLY A 325 7.30 -4.39 29.76
N ALA A 326 8.47 -4.14 29.18
CA ALA A 326 9.48 -5.18 28.95
C ALA A 326 10.30 -5.46 30.23
N LYS A 327 10.36 -6.72 30.63
CA LYS A 327 11.16 -7.22 31.75
C LYS A 327 12.60 -7.52 31.30
N PRO A 328 13.60 -7.52 32.20
CA PRO A 328 14.90 -8.14 31.93
C PRO A 328 14.72 -9.61 31.54
N TRP A 329 15.46 -10.07 30.53
CA TRP A 329 15.40 -11.45 30.03
C TRP A 329 15.69 -12.45 31.14
N ALA A 330 16.58 -12.13 32.08
CA ALA A 330 16.89 -12.97 33.23
C ALA A 330 15.64 -13.36 34.06
N GLU A 331 14.71 -12.42 34.26
CA GLU A 331 13.51 -12.56 35.11
C GLU A 331 12.39 -13.39 34.47
N LEU A 332 12.47 -13.68 33.17
CA LEU A 332 11.45 -14.45 32.45
C LEU A 332 11.47 -15.94 32.81
N THR A 333 10.32 -16.61 32.69
CA THR A 333 10.24 -18.08 32.79
C THR A 333 10.95 -18.75 31.60
N ALA A 334 11.25 -20.06 31.71
CA ALA A 334 11.80 -20.83 30.61
C ALA A 334 10.88 -20.82 29.37
N ASP A 335 9.57 -20.92 29.59
CA ASP A 335 8.58 -20.92 28.52
C ASP A 335 8.43 -19.53 27.86
N GLN A 336 8.47 -18.44 28.63
CA GLN A 336 8.51 -17.08 28.09
C GLN A 336 9.76 -16.85 27.22
N LYS A 337 10.94 -17.27 27.70
CA LYS A 337 12.21 -17.20 26.93
C LYS A 337 12.10 -17.97 25.61
N ARG A 338 11.61 -19.21 25.66
CA ARG A 338 11.36 -20.06 24.50
C ARG A 338 10.39 -19.40 23.50
N LEU A 339 9.25 -18.91 23.99
CA LEU A 339 8.21 -18.27 23.18
C LEU A 339 8.72 -17.01 22.47
N TYR A 340 9.41 -16.12 23.19
CA TYR A 340 9.86 -14.84 22.62
C TYR A 340 11.05 -15.02 21.66
N ALA A 341 11.91 -16.01 21.89
CA ALA A 341 12.94 -16.40 20.92
C ALA A 341 12.28 -16.90 19.62
N ARG A 342 11.28 -17.77 19.69
CA ARG A 342 10.54 -18.31 18.53
C ARG A 342 9.83 -17.22 17.71
N TYR A 343 9.21 -16.23 18.35
CA TYR A 343 8.66 -15.08 17.63
C TYR A 343 9.75 -14.30 16.86
N MET A 344 10.95 -14.15 17.43
CA MET A 344 12.08 -13.48 16.77
C MET A 344 12.68 -14.34 15.64
N GLU A 345 12.64 -15.68 15.73
CA GLU A 345 12.98 -16.58 14.60
C GLU A 345 12.06 -16.34 13.39
N VAL A 346 10.74 -16.23 13.62
CA VAL A 346 9.77 -15.94 12.55
C VAL A 346 10.02 -14.55 11.95
N TYR A 347 10.18 -13.52 12.77
CA TYR A 347 10.53 -12.17 12.31
C TYR A 347 11.80 -12.15 11.47
N GLY A 348 12.86 -12.82 11.92
CA GLY A 348 14.11 -12.97 11.16
C GLY A 348 13.92 -13.64 9.80
N GLY A 349 13.07 -14.66 9.75
CA GLY A 349 12.64 -15.31 8.51
C GLY A 349 11.94 -14.34 7.54
N MET A 350 11.02 -13.50 8.04
CA MET A 350 10.32 -12.51 7.21
C MET A 350 11.27 -11.48 6.59
N VAL A 351 12.18 -10.91 7.39
CA VAL A 351 13.17 -9.93 6.90
C VAL A 351 14.11 -10.56 5.87
N THR A 352 14.49 -11.83 6.06
CA THR A 352 15.29 -12.60 5.07
C THR A 352 14.51 -12.87 3.78
N GLY A 353 13.21 -13.16 3.88
CA GLY A 353 12.32 -13.30 2.73
C GLY A 353 12.19 -12.01 1.91
N VAL A 354 12.05 -10.87 2.59
CA VAL A 354 12.02 -9.54 1.95
C VAL A 354 13.37 -9.19 1.32
N ASP A 355 14.50 -9.47 1.98
CA ASP A 355 15.82 -9.25 1.40
C ASP A 355 16.02 -10.05 0.11
N ARG A 356 15.61 -11.32 0.10
CA ARG A 356 15.63 -12.16 -1.12
C ARG A 356 14.75 -11.58 -2.23
N ALA A 357 13.54 -11.13 -1.89
CA ALA A 357 12.62 -10.49 -2.82
C ALA A 357 13.21 -9.20 -3.43
N ILE A 358 13.88 -8.37 -2.62
CA ILE A 358 14.66 -7.21 -3.08
C ILE A 358 15.80 -7.67 -4.00
N GLY A 359 16.53 -8.72 -3.62
CA GLY A 359 17.61 -9.31 -4.42
C GLY A 359 17.17 -9.70 -5.83
N THR A 360 16.02 -10.36 -5.98
CA THR A 360 15.41 -10.70 -7.27
C THR A 360 15.16 -9.45 -8.14
N VAL A 361 14.59 -8.39 -7.57
CA VAL A 361 14.31 -7.14 -8.30
C VAL A 361 15.61 -6.40 -8.65
N MET A 362 16.61 -6.38 -7.77
CA MET A 362 17.90 -5.75 -8.05
C MET A 362 18.69 -6.51 -9.13
N ALA A 363 18.64 -7.85 -9.13
CA ALA A 363 19.25 -8.66 -10.18
C ALA A 363 18.62 -8.39 -11.56
N GLU A 364 17.30 -8.16 -11.62
CA GLU A 364 16.64 -7.78 -12.87
C GLU A 364 17.11 -6.43 -13.41
N LEU A 365 17.35 -5.44 -12.55
CA LEU A 365 17.91 -4.14 -12.98
C LEU A 365 19.32 -4.28 -13.58
N GLU A 366 20.13 -5.19 -13.05
CA GLU A 366 21.46 -5.52 -13.60
C GLU A 366 21.30 -6.26 -14.95
N VAL A 367 20.40 -7.24 -15.05
CA VAL A 367 20.11 -8.02 -16.28
C VAL A 367 19.56 -7.15 -17.43
N MET A 368 18.70 -6.18 -17.12
CA MET A 368 18.21 -5.21 -18.12
C MET A 368 19.27 -4.15 -18.49
N GLY A 369 20.42 -4.09 -17.81
CA GLY A 369 21.48 -3.11 -18.06
C GLY A 369 21.14 -1.68 -17.61
N VAL A 370 20.10 -1.49 -16.78
CA VAL A 370 19.62 -0.17 -16.34
C VAL A 370 20.04 0.21 -14.93
N ARG A 371 20.69 -0.71 -14.19
CA ARG A 371 21.00 -0.54 -12.76
C ARG A 371 21.78 0.74 -12.44
N ASP A 372 22.75 1.11 -13.27
CA ASP A 372 23.59 2.31 -13.04
C ASP A 372 22.81 3.62 -13.26
N ASN A 373 21.80 3.63 -14.13
CA ASN A 373 20.86 4.74 -14.29
C ASN A 373 19.60 4.59 -13.40
N THR A 374 19.68 3.82 -12.31
CA THR A 374 18.57 3.61 -11.38
C THR A 374 18.92 4.07 -9.97
N LEU A 375 18.25 5.13 -9.50
CA LEU A 375 18.26 5.56 -8.10
C LEU A 375 17.43 4.57 -7.28
N VAL A 376 18.08 3.85 -6.36
CA VAL A 376 17.41 2.95 -5.40
C VAL A 376 17.41 3.59 -4.01
N VAL A 377 16.23 3.70 -3.41
CA VAL A 377 16.03 4.18 -2.03
C VAL A 377 15.37 3.07 -1.23
N VAL A 378 15.90 2.74 -0.06
CA VAL A 378 15.35 1.72 0.85
C VAL A 378 15.17 2.33 2.24
N PHE A 379 13.99 2.20 2.83
CA PHE A 379 13.72 2.62 4.21
C PHE A 379 12.58 1.82 4.84
N SER A 380 12.52 1.77 6.17
CA SER A 380 11.33 1.31 6.91
C SER A 380 10.44 2.50 7.24
N ASP A 381 9.12 2.37 7.08
CA ASP A 381 8.19 3.49 7.24
C ASP A 381 7.96 3.94 8.69
N ASN A 382 8.20 3.06 9.66
CA ASN A 382 8.43 3.42 11.06
C ASN A 382 9.51 2.53 11.70
N GLY A 383 9.73 2.68 13.01
CA GLY A 383 10.60 1.78 13.77
C GLY A 383 10.00 0.38 13.92
N ALA A 384 10.75 -0.52 14.55
CA ALA A 384 10.30 -1.88 14.86
C ALA A 384 8.97 -1.90 15.61
N SER A 385 8.12 -2.87 15.27
CA SER A 385 6.76 -2.99 15.80
C SER A 385 6.69 -2.92 17.31
N ALA A 386 5.62 -2.31 17.82
CA ALA A 386 5.26 -2.33 19.23
C ALA A 386 3.97 -3.08 19.53
N GLU A 387 3.46 -3.83 18.55
CA GLU A 387 2.21 -4.56 18.65
C GLU A 387 2.33 -5.82 19.51
N GLY A 388 1.18 -6.34 19.97
CA GLY A 388 1.11 -7.42 20.96
C GLY A 388 1.21 -6.96 22.42
N THR A 389 1.18 -7.94 23.32
CA THR A 389 1.13 -7.71 24.78
C THR A 389 2.51 -7.79 25.43
N GLU A 390 2.59 -7.64 26.75
CA GLU A 390 3.81 -7.92 27.52
C GLU A 390 4.22 -9.39 27.45
N ALA A 391 3.28 -10.30 27.17
CA ALA A 391 3.51 -11.72 26.88
C ALA A 391 3.77 -12.00 25.38
N GLY A 392 4.04 -10.97 24.57
CA GLY A 392 3.91 -11.05 23.11
C GLY A 392 2.46 -11.27 22.71
N THR A 393 2.21 -11.80 21.52
CA THR A 393 0.90 -12.40 21.19
C THR A 393 0.99 -13.32 19.97
N PRO A 394 0.23 -14.44 19.94
CA PRO A 394 -0.10 -15.16 18.73
C PRO A 394 -1.28 -14.55 17.97
N ASN A 395 -1.89 -13.44 18.45
CA ASN A 395 -2.95 -12.68 17.79
C ASN A 395 -2.89 -11.19 18.12
N VAL A 396 -2.56 -10.28 17.18
CA VAL A 396 -2.56 -8.82 17.39
C VAL A 396 -3.97 -8.25 17.42
N PHE A 397 -4.88 -8.79 16.60
CA PHE A 397 -6.30 -8.45 16.62
C PHE A 397 -6.96 -8.84 17.95
N GLY A 398 -6.47 -9.89 18.61
CA GLY A 398 -6.98 -10.38 19.90
C GLY A 398 -7.04 -9.27 20.96
N PRO A 399 -5.90 -8.73 21.43
CA PRO A 399 -5.84 -7.59 22.33
C PRO A 399 -6.65 -6.38 21.85
N ALA A 400 -6.63 -6.06 20.54
CA ALA A 400 -7.38 -4.93 19.98
C ALA A 400 -8.91 -5.10 20.15
N PHE A 401 -9.42 -6.34 20.07
CA PHE A 401 -10.80 -6.70 20.34
C PHE A 401 -11.05 -7.19 21.78
N GLY A 402 -10.16 -6.87 22.73
CA GLY A 402 -10.32 -7.19 24.15
C GLY A 402 -10.19 -8.69 24.51
N ARG A 403 -9.57 -9.48 23.63
CA ARG A 403 -9.32 -10.93 23.76
C ARG A 403 -7.83 -11.24 23.55
N PRO A 404 -6.92 -10.78 24.43
CA PRO A 404 -5.52 -11.21 24.39
C PRO A 404 -5.46 -12.74 24.63
N ALA A 405 -4.60 -13.43 23.89
CA ALA A 405 -4.31 -14.83 24.17
C ALA A 405 -3.41 -14.97 25.40
N SER A 406 -3.56 -16.05 26.15
CA SER A 406 -2.69 -16.41 27.27
C SER A 406 -1.36 -17.00 26.80
N GLU A 407 -0.35 -17.01 27.69
CA GLU A 407 0.94 -17.67 27.44
C GLU A 407 0.75 -19.16 27.11
N ALA A 408 -0.19 -19.85 27.75
CA ALA A 408 -0.48 -21.25 27.49
C ALA A 408 -1.04 -21.50 26.08
N GLU A 409 -1.94 -20.64 25.60
CA GLU A 409 -2.45 -20.71 24.22
C GLU A 409 -1.36 -20.37 23.19
N ALA A 410 -0.48 -19.43 23.50
CA ALA A 410 0.67 -19.09 22.65
C ALA A 410 1.69 -20.23 22.56
N LEU A 411 1.96 -20.93 23.68
CA LEU A 411 2.85 -22.10 23.73
C LEU A 411 2.27 -23.31 23.02
N ALA A 412 0.94 -23.50 23.04
CA ALA A 412 0.27 -24.55 22.28
C ALA A 412 0.41 -24.38 20.75
N LEU A 413 0.81 -23.20 20.27
CA LEU A 413 1.09 -22.87 18.87
C LEU A 413 2.59 -22.80 18.55
N TYR A 414 3.48 -23.20 19.47
CA TYR A 414 4.93 -23.01 19.34
C TYR A 414 5.56 -23.62 18.09
N ASP A 415 5.21 -24.88 17.78
CA ASP A 415 5.87 -25.62 16.70
C ASP A 415 5.45 -25.07 15.32
N THR A 416 4.14 -24.90 15.11
CA THR A 416 3.53 -24.32 13.89
C THR A 416 3.71 -22.79 13.77
N MET A 417 4.36 -22.15 14.74
CA MET A 417 4.44 -20.68 14.83
C MET A 417 4.99 -20.03 13.56
N GLY A 418 4.21 -19.10 13.00
CA GLY A 418 4.52 -18.36 11.79
C GLY A 418 4.34 -19.13 10.48
N GLU A 419 3.76 -20.33 10.50
CA GLU A 419 3.44 -21.10 9.29
C GLU A 419 2.07 -20.68 8.71
N ASP A 420 1.77 -21.15 7.50
CA ASP A 420 0.54 -20.91 6.73
C ASP A 420 -0.71 -20.87 7.64
N GLY A 421 -1.02 -21.98 8.31
CA GLY A 421 -2.20 -22.13 9.16
C GLY A 421 -2.24 -21.32 10.46
N THR A 422 -1.33 -20.35 10.68
CA THR A 422 -1.34 -19.46 11.85
C THR A 422 -2.10 -18.14 11.65
N PHE A 423 -2.71 -17.94 10.46
CA PHE A 423 -3.70 -16.89 10.22
C PHE A 423 -4.96 -17.52 9.61
N PRO A 424 -6.19 -17.05 9.92
CA PRO A 424 -7.42 -17.68 9.44
C PRO A 424 -7.73 -17.34 7.97
N PRO A 425 -7.78 -18.33 7.06
CA PRO A 425 -8.02 -18.07 5.64
C PRO A 425 -9.51 -17.88 5.33
N ARG A 426 -9.94 -16.62 5.08
CA ARG A 426 -10.77 -16.17 3.92
C ARG A 426 -11.60 -14.89 4.17
N ARG A 427 -11.71 -14.09 3.09
CA ARG A 427 -12.81 -13.20 2.65
C ARG A 427 -13.79 -12.64 3.72
N GLY A 428 -13.69 -11.34 3.97
CA GLY A 428 -14.84 -10.50 4.35
C GLY A 428 -15.24 -10.46 5.83
N ALA A 429 -14.48 -11.08 6.73
CA ALA A 429 -14.89 -11.33 8.12
C ALA A 429 -14.50 -10.24 9.16
N CYS A 430 -14.41 -8.96 8.78
CA CYS A 430 -14.45 -7.85 9.75
C CYS A 430 -15.88 -7.68 10.30
N GLY A 431 -16.39 -8.68 11.02
CA GLY A 431 -17.78 -8.68 11.49
C GLY A 431 -18.25 -9.83 12.38
N SER A 432 -17.56 -10.98 12.47
CA SER A 432 -18.10 -12.14 13.21
C SER A 432 -17.07 -13.06 13.90
N SER A 433 -16.84 -12.79 15.19
CA SER A 433 -16.80 -13.76 16.30
C SER A 433 -16.44 -15.25 16.04
N SER A 434 -15.30 -15.55 15.43
CA SER A 434 -14.65 -16.87 15.47
C SER A 434 -13.13 -16.70 15.59
N CYS A 435 -12.41 -17.75 16.01
CA CYS A 435 -11.02 -17.64 16.47
C CYS A 435 -10.08 -17.08 15.38
N THR A 436 -9.38 -16.01 15.73
CA THR A 436 -8.34 -15.37 14.89
C THR A 436 -6.97 -15.54 15.54
N TRP A 437 -5.93 -15.61 14.72
CA TRP A 437 -4.52 -15.64 15.13
C TRP A 437 -3.70 -14.79 14.14
N SER A 438 -2.68 -14.10 14.63
CA SER A 438 -1.82 -13.12 13.94
C SER A 438 -0.65 -12.66 14.86
N ILE A 439 0.57 -13.15 14.66
CA ILE A 439 1.64 -12.99 15.66
C ILE A 439 2.24 -11.57 15.72
N SER A 440 2.65 -11.08 16.92
CA SER A 440 3.57 -9.91 17.09
C SER A 440 4.26 -9.84 18.48
N ILE A 441 5.36 -9.08 18.60
CA ILE A 441 6.04 -8.71 19.86
C ILE A 441 6.35 -7.21 19.92
N ARG A 442 6.40 -6.67 21.14
CA ARG A 442 7.00 -5.36 21.44
C ARG A 442 8.49 -5.29 21.09
N PRO A 443 9.06 -4.07 20.86
CA PRO A 443 10.41 -3.91 20.37
C PRO A 443 11.36 -3.92 21.57
N CYS A 444 11.58 -5.11 22.10
CA CYS A 444 12.56 -5.35 23.17
C CYS A 444 13.98 -5.48 22.60
N TRP A 445 14.12 -5.95 21.35
CA TRP A 445 15.36 -6.37 20.68
C TRP A 445 16.15 -5.27 19.95
N THR A 446 15.60 -4.07 19.82
CA THR A 446 16.25 -2.93 19.14
C THR A 446 16.70 -1.84 20.13
N PRO A 447 17.85 -1.19 19.94
CA PRO A 447 18.17 0.07 20.61
C PRO A 447 17.16 1.15 20.20
N ALA A 448 16.23 1.50 21.10
CA ALA A 448 15.12 2.41 20.80
C ALA A 448 15.59 3.86 20.49
N GLY A 449 15.45 4.28 19.24
CA GLY A 449 15.71 5.67 18.78
C GLY A 449 14.47 6.59 18.79
N SER A 450 13.32 6.09 19.23
CA SER A 450 12.03 6.78 19.23
C SER A 450 11.79 7.57 20.52
N SER A 451 11.79 8.89 20.42
CA SER A 451 11.44 9.79 21.53
C SER A 451 9.93 9.82 21.76
N SER A 452 9.48 9.53 22.99
CA SER A 452 8.08 9.74 23.39
C SER A 452 7.67 11.22 23.23
N PRO A 453 6.44 11.52 22.75
CA PRO A 453 6.00 12.90 22.45
C PRO A 453 6.08 13.89 23.64
N SER A 454 6.04 13.41 24.88
CA SER A 454 5.91 14.24 26.08
C SER A 454 7.19 14.99 26.51
N SER A 455 8.35 14.70 25.93
CA SER A 455 9.65 15.21 26.42
C SER A 455 10.14 16.50 25.75
N ILE A 456 9.65 16.86 24.56
CA ILE A 456 10.21 17.94 23.73
C ILE A 456 9.83 19.36 24.23
N ALA A 457 8.76 19.49 25.03
CA ALA A 457 8.25 20.78 25.51
C ALA A 457 9.20 21.53 26.48
N ALA A 458 10.22 20.85 27.04
CA ALA A 458 10.85 21.28 28.29
C ALA A 458 12.33 21.75 28.21
N ARG A 459 12.94 22.01 27.04
CA ARG A 459 14.31 22.61 26.98
C ARG A 459 14.72 23.23 25.62
N ARG A 460 14.34 24.49 25.33
CA ARG A 460 15.12 25.43 24.46
C ARG A 460 14.62 26.90 24.44
N LYS A 461 14.59 27.57 25.61
CA LYS A 461 14.49 29.05 25.67
C LYS A 461 15.88 29.70 25.64
N SER A 462 16.53 29.74 24.47
CA SER A 462 17.81 30.45 24.30
C SER A 462 18.07 30.96 22.88
N ARG A 463 17.84 32.27 22.70
CA ARG A 463 18.39 33.20 21.68
C ARG A 463 18.91 32.59 20.36
N TRP A 464 18.12 32.74 19.30
CA TRP A 464 18.64 33.00 17.95
C TRP A 464 18.19 34.39 17.49
N LYS A 465 19.13 35.31 17.30
CA LYS A 465 18.92 36.58 16.59
C LYS A 465 19.48 36.42 15.17
N ALA A 466 18.62 36.11 14.20
CA ALA A 466 18.96 36.18 12.78
C ALA A 466 18.45 37.50 12.18
N ARG A 467 19.28 38.17 11.35
CA ARG A 467 18.86 39.34 10.58
C ARG A 467 17.86 38.91 9.49
N ALA A 468 16.72 39.59 9.39
CA ALA A 468 15.86 39.52 8.23
C ALA A 468 16.07 40.76 7.34
N SER A 469 16.37 40.56 6.07
CA SER A 469 16.26 41.60 5.04
C SER A 469 14.83 41.62 4.50
N PRO A 470 14.20 42.79 4.28
CA PRO A 470 12.78 42.86 3.95
C PRO A 470 12.49 42.44 2.50
N ARG A 471 11.43 41.65 2.30
CA ARG A 471 10.78 41.50 0.99
C ARG A 471 9.92 42.75 0.71
N PRO A 472 9.81 43.22 -0.55
CA PRO A 472 8.97 44.38 -0.89
C PRO A 472 7.48 44.06 -0.75
N SER A 473 6.70 45.05 -0.30
CA SER A 473 5.25 44.96 -0.11
C SER A 473 4.46 45.02 -1.43
N PRO A 474 3.31 44.31 -1.55
CA PRO A 474 2.42 44.46 -2.70
C PRO A 474 1.78 45.86 -2.75
N ARG A 475 1.57 46.40 -3.96
CA ARG A 475 0.93 47.71 -4.16
C ARG A 475 -0.59 47.65 -3.90
N PRO A 476 -1.20 48.68 -3.28
CA PRO A 476 -2.64 48.71 -3.02
C PRO A 476 -3.48 48.98 -4.29
N ARG A 477 -4.72 48.47 -4.32
CA ARG A 477 -5.77 48.90 -5.25
C ARG A 477 -6.56 50.09 -4.67
N PRO A 478 -7.14 50.98 -5.50
CA PRO A 478 -7.77 52.22 -5.03
C PRO A 478 -9.08 51.99 -4.25
N ARG A 479 -9.39 52.93 -3.34
CA ARG A 479 -10.58 52.93 -2.47
C ARG A 479 -11.88 53.17 -3.27
N ARG A 480 -12.99 52.61 -2.78
CA ARG A 480 -14.35 53.17 -2.92
C ARG A 480 -14.86 53.57 -1.53
N GLY A 481 -15.69 54.61 -1.47
CA GLY A 481 -16.21 55.18 -0.22
C GLY A 481 -17.38 54.39 0.40
N PRO A 482 -17.77 54.72 1.64
CA PRO A 482 -18.87 54.06 2.35
C PRO A 482 -20.25 54.63 1.94
N ILE A 483 -21.29 53.81 2.08
CA ILE A 483 -22.70 54.24 2.08
C ILE A 483 -23.38 53.56 3.28
N ASN A 484 -24.26 54.29 3.97
CA ASN A 484 -24.89 53.87 5.22
C ASN A 484 -26.10 52.93 5.02
N THR A 485 -26.42 52.23 6.11
CA THR A 485 -27.66 51.46 6.34
C THR A 485 -28.90 52.35 6.46
N THR A 486 -30.07 51.94 5.94
CA THR A 486 -31.29 51.57 6.73
C THR A 486 -32.60 51.52 5.91
N SER A 487 -33.54 50.70 6.41
CA SER A 487 -35.01 50.89 6.43
C SER A 487 -35.93 50.35 5.31
N TRP A 488 -37.17 50.05 5.75
CA TRP A 488 -38.41 49.66 5.04
C TRP A 488 -38.36 48.32 4.27
N ALA A 489 -39.09 47.24 4.59
CA ALA A 489 -40.33 46.93 5.34
C ALA A 489 -41.63 46.84 4.50
N ALA A 490 -42.18 45.62 4.44
CA ALA A 490 -43.56 45.16 4.22
C ALA A 490 -44.40 45.70 3.04
N ILE A 491 -45.00 44.78 2.27
CA ILE A 491 -46.42 44.78 1.84
C ILE A 491 -46.78 43.38 1.25
N GLY A 492 -47.95 42.85 1.64
CA GLY A 492 -48.72 41.83 0.90
C GLY A 492 -50.11 42.42 0.56
N PRO A 493 -51.09 41.70 -0.02
CA PRO A 493 -51.58 40.44 0.58
C PRO A 493 -52.32 39.40 -0.33
N SER A 494 -52.56 38.18 0.20
CA SER A 494 -53.77 37.35 -0.05
C SER A 494 -53.97 36.71 -1.46
N ARG A 495 -54.82 35.69 -1.70
CA ARG A 495 -55.61 34.78 -0.83
C ARG A 495 -56.07 33.54 -1.64
N LYS A 496 -55.99 32.33 -1.06
CA LYS A 496 -57.09 31.30 -0.97
C LYS A 496 -56.60 29.99 -0.31
N ALA A 497 -57.50 29.31 0.39
CA ALA A 497 -57.33 27.96 0.94
C ALA A 497 -57.92 26.92 -0.05
N THR A 498 -57.88 25.59 0.10
CA THR A 498 -57.85 24.65 1.27
C THR A 498 -57.08 23.35 0.90
N GLY A 499 -56.73 22.41 1.80
CA GLY A 499 -56.81 22.32 3.26
C GLY A 499 -56.71 20.87 3.79
N GLY A 500 -56.29 20.67 5.05
CA GLY A 500 -56.21 19.35 5.73
C GLY A 500 -54.85 18.63 5.61
N TRP A 501 -54.33 17.88 6.60
CA TRP A 501 -54.77 17.61 7.99
C TRP A 501 -53.56 17.62 8.95
N TRP A 502 -53.80 17.78 10.26
CA TRP A 502 -52.76 17.79 11.33
C TRP A 502 -52.45 16.36 11.85
N LEU A 503 -51.24 15.96 12.29
CA LEU A 503 -50.23 16.48 13.28
C LEU A 503 -50.50 16.02 14.74
N SER A 504 -49.43 16.05 15.57
CA SER A 504 -49.30 15.54 16.97
C SER A 504 -49.05 14.02 17.11
N THR A 505 -48.04 13.42 17.77
CA THR A 505 -46.88 13.75 18.65
C THR A 505 -46.95 13.33 20.14
N SER A 506 -45.83 12.74 20.61
CA SER A 506 -45.20 12.86 21.94
C SER A 506 -45.49 11.88 23.12
N ALA A 507 -44.43 11.71 23.93
CA ALA A 507 -44.38 11.54 25.40
C ALA A 507 -44.77 10.21 26.14
N ALA A 508 -43.75 9.36 26.30
CA ALA A 508 -43.15 8.93 27.59
C ALA A 508 -43.96 8.36 28.80
N SER A 509 -43.51 7.16 29.23
CA SER A 509 -43.09 6.78 30.62
C SER A 509 -43.90 5.76 31.46
N ARG A 510 -43.16 5.11 32.38
CA ARG A 510 -43.56 4.39 33.64
C ARG A 510 -44.21 2.99 33.61
N SER A 511 -43.35 1.97 33.80
CA SER A 511 -43.39 0.92 34.85
C SER A 511 -44.69 0.15 35.20
N LYS A 512 -44.61 -1.20 35.19
CA LYS A 512 -44.68 -2.05 36.41
C LYS A 512 -44.41 -3.55 36.12
N THR A 513 -44.24 -4.35 37.18
CA THR A 513 -43.85 -5.77 37.21
C THR A 513 -44.97 -6.69 37.71
N THR A 514 -45.14 -7.90 37.14
CA THR A 514 -45.70 -9.09 37.84
C THR A 514 -45.41 -10.42 37.13
N THR A 515 -44.64 -11.29 37.80
CA THR A 515 -44.76 -12.77 37.97
C THR A 515 -45.62 -13.66 37.04
N GLY A 516 -45.09 -14.84 36.67
CA GLY A 516 -45.85 -16.11 36.81
C GLY A 516 -45.58 -17.32 35.87
N ALA A 517 -45.30 -18.49 36.47
CA ALA A 517 -45.64 -19.87 36.04
C ALA A 517 -44.85 -20.66 34.93
N SER A 518 -43.99 -21.56 35.43
CA SER A 518 -43.58 -22.92 34.99
C SER A 518 -44.28 -23.67 33.83
N MET A 519 -43.51 -24.45 33.05
CA MET A 519 -43.71 -25.90 32.80
C MET A 519 -42.42 -26.61 32.33
N ILE A 520 -42.38 -27.96 32.34
CA ILE A 520 -41.18 -28.80 32.06
C ILE A 520 -41.45 -29.81 30.89
N PRO A 521 -40.63 -30.85 30.56
CA PRO A 521 -40.10 -31.06 29.21
C PRO A 521 -40.75 -32.25 28.45
N PRO A 522 -40.14 -32.69 27.33
CA PRO A 522 -39.83 -34.13 27.21
C PRO A 522 -38.38 -34.44 26.78
N ARG A 523 -38.07 -35.74 26.60
CA ARG A 523 -36.72 -36.33 26.51
C ARG A 523 -36.30 -36.79 25.10
N ILE A 524 -35.00 -37.09 25.00
CA ILE A 524 -34.26 -37.81 23.95
C ILE A 524 -34.84 -39.23 23.69
N PRO A 525 -34.62 -39.80 22.48
CA PRO A 525 -34.04 -41.16 22.39
C PRO A 525 -32.78 -41.25 21.50
N THR A 526 -31.96 -42.29 21.71
CA THR A 526 -30.63 -42.55 21.11
C THR A 526 -30.57 -43.87 20.32
N SER A 527 -29.43 -44.16 19.66
CA SER A 527 -29.11 -45.36 18.83
C SER A 527 -29.71 -45.33 17.40
N CYS A 528 -29.19 -45.98 16.34
CA CYS A 528 -27.97 -46.79 16.10
C CYS A 528 -27.70 -46.86 14.56
N GLU A 529 -26.64 -47.43 13.93
CA GLU A 529 -25.45 -48.17 14.40
C GLU A 529 -24.19 -47.94 13.51
N MET A 530 -23.74 -48.89 12.66
CA MET A 530 -22.54 -48.81 11.79
C MET A 530 -22.81 -49.22 10.33
N SER A 531 -22.06 -48.68 9.36
CA SER A 531 -21.79 -49.35 8.05
C SER A 531 -20.51 -48.82 7.35
N ARG A 532 -19.59 -49.74 7.04
CA ARG A 532 -18.59 -49.75 5.93
C ARG A 532 -19.05 -50.86 4.93
N PRO A 533 -18.40 -51.21 3.78
CA PRO A 533 -17.11 -50.79 3.15
C PRO A 533 -17.33 -49.83 1.95
N ILE A 534 -16.66 -49.74 0.77
CA ILE A 534 -15.70 -50.56 -0.04
C ILE A 534 -14.74 -49.62 -0.82
N MET A 535 -13.54 -50.08 -1.18
CA MET A 535 -12.73 -49.54 -2.30
C MET A 535 -12.64 -50.55 -3.45
N PRO A 536 -12.60 -50.11 -4.72
CA PRO A 536 -12.06 -50.89 -5.83
C PRO A 536 -10.57 -50.57 -6.06
N THR A 537 -9.77 -51.57 -6.39
CA THR A 537 -8.39 -51.42 -6.90
C THR A 537 -8.31 -51.91 -8.34
N SER A 538 -7.88 -51.05 -9.25
CA SER A 538 -7.38 -51.37 -10.59
C SER A 538 -6.56 -50.21 -11.13
#